data_AF-A0A3B9YZS0-F1
#
_entry.id   AF-A0A3B9YZS0-F1
#
_cell.length_a   1.000
_cell.length_b   1.000
_cell.length_c   1.000
_cell.angle_alpha   90.00
_cell.angle_beta   90.00
_cell.angle_gamma   90.00
#
_symmetry.space_group_name_H-M   'P 1'
#
loop_
_entity.id
_entity.type
_entity.pdbx_description
1 polymer ?
#
loop_
_entity_poly.entity_id
_entity_poly.type
_entity_poly.pdbx_seq_one_letter_code
_entity_poly.pdbx_strand_id
1 'polypeptide(L)'
;MIGSVFRATGHVLGATPFLVIPMALYMLVGQFGSHEALLYGGKLPSGAYVGVSAGAGLILIGISCLLLEGLKSTHTGTRGLVDQTLSVFLLGGAGVAFLLLPAFGTITFALLVALQLADVLLGAIISVKVARRDIGLNA
;
A
#
# COMPACT_ATOMS: atom_id res chain seq x y z
N MET A 1 -22.21 -25.46 -11.24
CA MET A 1 -20.78 -25.06 -11.33
C MET A 1 -20.54 -23.54 -11.47
N ILE A 2 -21.54 -22.72 -11.84
CA ILE A 2 -21.38 -21.25 -11.94
C ILE A 2 -21.44 -20.51 -10.58
N GLY A 3 -22.14 -21.06 -9.59
CA GLY A 3 -22.26 -20.44 -8.25
C GLY A 3 -20.99 -20.52 -7.37
N SER A 4 -20.10 -21.49 -7.60
CA SER A 4 -18.84 -21.61 -6.85
C SER A 4 -17.79 -20.60 -7.30
N VAL A 5 -17.82 -20.18 -8.57
CA VAL A 5 -16.93 -19.15 -9.11
C VAL A 5 -17.32 -17.79 -8.53
N PHE A 6 -18.61 -17.43 -8.51
CA PHE A 6 -19.07 -16.13 -7.97
C PHE A 6 -18.84 -15.99 -6.45
N ARG A 7 -18.92 -17.10 -5.70
CA ARG A 7 -18.59 -17.13 -4.26
C ARG A 7 -17.09 -16.93 -4.01
N ALA A 8 -16.23 -17.40 -4.91
CA ALA A 8 -14.80 -17.11 -4.87
C ALA A 8 -14.51 -15.64 -5.25
N THR A 9 -15.21 -15.09 -6.25
CA THR A 9 -15.03 -13.70 -6.70
C THR A 9 -15.38 -12.66 -5.62
N GLY A 10 -16.41 -12.92 -4.80
CA GLY A 10 -16.77 -12.07 -3.66
C GLY A 10 -15.72 -12.07 -2.52
N HIS A 11 -14.81 -13.04 -2.50
CA HIS A 11 -13.68 -13.06 -1.56
C HIS A 11 -12.47 -12.25 -2.02
N VAL A 12 -12.28 -12.06 -3.33
CA VAL A 12 -11.11 -11.37 -3.90
C VAL A 12 -11.23 -9.84 -3.82
N LEU A 13 -12.46 -9.30 -3.92
CA LEU A 13 -12.73 -7.85 -3.87
C LEU A 13 -12.52 -7.21 -2.48
N GLY A 14 -12.33 -8.03 -1.44
CA GLY A 14 -12.08 -7.55 -0.07
C GLY A 14 -10.62 -7.67 0.39
N ALA A 15 -9.73 -8.21 -0.44
CA ALA A 15 -8.33 -8.58 -0.11
C ALA A 15 -7.34 -7.99 -1.13
N THR A 16 -7.65 -6.78 -1.61
CA THR A 16 -6.80 -6.04 -2.55
C THR A 16 -5.88 -5.13 -1.75
N PRO A 17 -4.55 -5.12 -2.01
CA PRO A 17 -3.65 -4.21 -1.32
C PRO A 17 -4.09 -2.75 -1.55
N PHE A 18 -4.40 -2.02 -0.49
CA PHE A 18 -4.86 -0.62 -0.58
C PHE A 18 -3.78 0.27 -1.17
N LEU A 19 -2.50 -0.12 -1.04
CA LEU A 19 -1.38 0.56 -1.69
C LEU A 19 -1.39 0.49 -3.23
N VAL A 20 -2.25 -0.33 -3.86
CA VAL A 20 -2.52 -0.20 -5.31
C VAL A 20 -3.02 1.20 -5.65
N ILE A 21 -3.85 1.79 -4.79
CA ILE A 21 -4.50 3.08 -5.02
C ILE A 21 -3.45 4.21 -5.14
N PRO A 22 -2.55 4.45 -4.18
CA PRO A 22 -1.52 5.48 -4.31
C PRO A 22 -0.55 5.22 -5.47
N MET A 23 -0.26 3.96 -5.81
CA MET A 23 0.55 3.63 -6.99
C MET A 23 -0.15 3.98 -8.31
N ALA A 24 -1.44 3.67 -8.43
CA ALA A 24 -2.24 4.06 -9.59
C ALA A 24 -2.36 5.60 -9.69
N LEU A 25 -2.54 6.28 -8.55
CA LEU A 25 -2.56 7.75 -8.50
C LEU A 25 -1.21 8.35 -8.89
N TYR A 26 -0.08 7.72 -8.53
CA TYR A 26 1.24 8.17 -8.99
C TYR A 26 1.33 8.19 -10.52
N MET A 27 0.88 7.12 -11.18
CA MET A 27 0.85 7.05 -12.64
C MET A 27 -0.07 8.14 -13.21
N LEU A 28 -1.25 8.34 -12.61
CA LEU A 28 -2.20 9.36 -13.03
C LEU A 28 -1.61 10.77 -12.94
N VAL A 29 -1.00 11.13 -11.81
CA VAL A 29 -0.37 12.45 -11.59
C VAL A 29 0.74 12.69 -12.61
N GLY A 30 1.54 11.68 -12.93
CA GLY A 30 2.60 11.78 -13.94
C GLY A 30 2.08 12.15 -15.34
N GLN A 31 0.82 11.81 -15.67
CA GLN A 31 0.19 12.20 -16.94
C GLN A 31 -0.23 13.67 -16.97
N PHE A 32 -0.51 14.28 -15.81
CA PHE A 32 -1.01 15.65 -15.71
C PHE A 32 0.06 16.67 -15.31
N GLY A 33 1.23 16.23 -14.84
CA GLY A 33 2.31 17.13 -14.49
C GLY A 33 3.44 16.47 -13.71
N SER A 34 4.28 17.30 -13.09
CA SER A 34 5.40 16.85 -12.27
C SER A 34 4.94 16.48 -10.85
N HIS A 35 5.45 15.37 -10.30
CA HIS A 35 5.26 15.02 -8.90
C HIS A 35 5.92 16.02 -7.93
N GLU A 36 6.91 16.78 -8.41
CA GLU A 36 7.59 17.82 -7.63
C GLU A 36 6.83 19.16 -7.65
N ALA A 37 5.73 19.25 -8.42
CA ALA A 37 4.91 20.46 -8.45
C ALA A 37 4.35 20.77 -7.06
N LEU A 38 4.66 21.97 -6.58
CA LEU A 38 4.20 22.46 -5.28
C LEU A 38 2.72 22.85 -5.40
N LEU A 39 1.85 22.13 -4.69
CA LEU A 39 0.40 22.35 -4.74
C LEU A 39 -0.03 23.40 -3.72
N TYR A 40 0.53 23.32 -2.52
CA TYR A 40 0.25 24.23 -1.43
C TYR A 40 1.51 24.46 -0.62
N GLY A 41 1.68 25.64 -0.04
CA GLY A 41 2.83 25.90 0.83
C GLY A 41 2.61 27.12 1.69
N GLY A 42 3.22 27.08 2.88
CA GLY A 42 3.08 28.14 3.87
C GLY A 42 4.27 28.19 4.82
N LYS A 43 4.41 29.32 5.50
CA LYS A 43 5.36 29.45 6.60
C LYS A 43 4.73 28.86 7.86
N LEU A 44 5.46 27.98 8.52
CA LEU A 44 5.13 27.48 9.84
C LEU A 44 5.33 28.60 10.89
N PRO A 45 4.69 28.49 12.07
CA PRO A 45 4.97 29.39 13.20
C PRO A 45 6.44 29.40 13.62
N SER A 46 7.19 28.34 13.33
CA SER A 46 8.65 28.26 13.52
C SER A 46 9.46 29.11 12.52
N GLY A 47 8.82 29.70 11.51
CA GLY A 47 9.44 30.45 10.43
C GLY A 47 9.92 29.58 9.25
N ALA A 48 9.96 28.26 9.40
CA ALA A 48 10.31 27.34 8.31
C ALA A 48 9.22 27.32 7.22
N TYR A 49 9.63 27.22 5.96
CA TYR A 49 8.69 27.05 4.84
C TYR A 49 8.44 25.56 4.60
N VAL A 50 7.16 25.16 4.60
CA VAL A 50 6.76 23.80 4.23
C VAL A 50 5.88 23.88 2.99
N GLY A 51 6.37 23.24 1.93
CA GLY A 51 5.64 23.03 0.69
C GLY A 51 5.14 21.58 0.60
N VAL A 52 3.86 21.41 0.30
CA VAL A 52 3.27 20.13 -0.05
C VAL A 52 3.31 20.01 -1.57
N SER A 53 4.21 19.16 -2.06
CA SER A 53 4.23 18.77 -3.46
C SER A 53 3.16 17.71 -3.76
N ALA A 54 2.84 17.51 -5.03
CA ALA A 54 1.96 16.43 -5.46
C ALA A 54 2.47 15.06 -4.99
N GLY A 55 3.80 14.85 -5.01
CA GLY A 55 4.45 13.66 -4.49
C GLY A 55 4.31 13.49 -2.99
N ALA A 56 4.48 14.56 -2.21
CA ALA A 56 4.23 14.54 -0.76
C ALA A 56 2.77 14.15 -0.45
N GLY A 57 1.81 14.67 -1.22
CA GLY A 57 0.39 14.29 -1.12
C GLY A 57 0.16 12.80 -1.37
N LEU A 58 0.79 12.23 -2.41
CA LEU A 58 0.70 10.79 -2.72
C LEU A 58 1.25 9.92 -1.58
N ILE A 59 2.36 10.33 -0.97
CA ILE A 59 2.94 9.62 0.18
C ILE A 59 1.97 9.64 1.37
N LEU A 60 1.35 10.78 1.67
CA LEU A 60 0.36 10.90 2.75
C LEU A 60 -0.86 9.99 2.52
N ILE A 61 -1.32 9.89 1.27
CA ILE A 61 -2.38 8.95 0.89
C ILE A 61 -1.90 7.51 1.10
N GLY A 62 -0.68 7.18 0.70
CA GLY A 62 -0.10 5.85 0.90
C GLY A 62 0.03 5.45 2.36
N ILE A 63 0.49 6.36 3.22
CA ILE A 63 0.55 6.14 4.67
C ILE A 63 -0.86 5.90 5.22
N SER A 64 -1.84 6.70 4.79
CA SER A 64 -3.22 6.56 5.22
C SER A 64 -3.81 5.20 4.80
N CYS A 65 -3.53 4.75 3.59
CA CYS A 65 -3.92 3.41 3.10
C CYS A 65 -3.32 2.30 3.97
N LEU A 66 -2.02 2.37 4.25
CA LEU A 66 -1.30 1.39 5.07
C LEU A 66 -1.88 1.30 6.49
N LEU A 67 -2.23 2.44 7.09
CA LEU A 67 -2.89 2.47 8.40
C LEU A 67 -4.27 1.77 8.36
N LEU A 68 -5.07 2.01 7.32
CA LEU A 68 -6.38 1.37 7.15
C LEU A 68 -6.27 -0.14 6.95
N GLU A 69 -5.25 -0.61 6.22
CA GLU A 69 -4.90 -2.03 6.08
C GLU A 69 -4.55 -2.66 7.43
N GLY A 70 -3.66 -2.00 8.17
CA GLY A 70 -3.29 -2.42 9.52
C GLY A 70 -4.50 -2.58 10.43
N LEU A 71 -5.44 -1.64 10.41
CA LEU A 71 -6.68 -1.71 11.21
C LEU A 71 -7.59 -2.86 10.76
N LYS A 72 -7.78 -3.09 9.45
CA LYS A 72 -8.58 -4.22 8.93
C LYS A 72 -8.04 -5.58 9.35
N SER A 73 -6.73 -5.72 9.39
CA SER A 73 -6.06 -7.00 9.69
C SER A 73 -6.35 -7.52 11.10
N THR A 74 -6.73 -6.63 12.03
CA THR A 74 -7.05 -7.01 13.42
C THR A 74 -8.34 -7.83 13.56
N HIS A 75 -9.21 -7.83 12.55
CA HIS A 75 -10.57 -8.37 12.65
C HIS A 75 -10.88 -9.55 11.71
N THR A 76 -9.99 -9.93 10.79
CA THR A 76 -10.29 -10.91 9.72
C THR A 76 -9.28 -12.07 9.66
N GLY A 77 -9.57 -13.16 10.38
CA GLY A 77 -8.62 -14.27 10.65
C GLY A 77 -8.28 -15.23 9.50
N THR A 78 -9.02 -15.28 8.38
CA THR A 78 -8.84 -16.34 7.35
C THR A 78 -8.59 -15.80 5.93
N ARG A 79 -8.59 -14.49 5.72
CA ARG A 79 -8.34 -13.85 4.41
C ARG A 79 -6.84 -13.57 4.13
N GLY A 80 -5.94 -13.84 5.07
CA GLY A 80 -4.57 -13.33 5.06
C GLY A 80 -3.61 -13.92 4.02
N LEU A 81 -3.85 -15.11 3.47
CA LEU A 81 -2.88 -15.76 2.54
C LEU A 81 -2.93 -15.18 1.12
N VAL A 82 -4.13 -14.90 0.60
CA VAL A 82 -4.31 -14.32 -0.74
C VAL A 82 -3.84 -12.86 -0.74
N ASP A 83 -4.16 -12.14 0.33
CA ASP A 83 -3.77 -10.76 0.57
C ASP A 83 -2.24 -10.60 0.58
N GLN A 84 -1.55 -11.45 1.36
CA GLN A 84 -0.09 -11.49 1.40
C GLN A 84 0.53 -11.71 0.01
N THR A 85 -0.05 -12.62 -0.78
CA THR A 85 0.51 -12.97 -2.08
C THR A 85 0.35 -11.82 -3.07
N LEU A 86 -0.82 -11.17 -3.11
CA LEU A 86 -1.05 -9.99 -3.96
C LEU A 86 -0.13 -8.82 -3.60
N SER A 87 0.07 -8.58 -2.30
CA SER A 87 0.98 -7.54 -1.81
C SER A 87 2.43 -7.81 -2.23
N VAL A 88 2.88 -9.06 -2.22
CA VAL A 88 4.21 -9.46 -2.71
C VAL A 88 4.34 -9.29 -4.23
N PHE A 89 3.31 -9.64 -5.01
CA PHE A 89 3.32 -9.40 -6.45
C PHE A 89 3.38 -7.91 -6.80
N LEU A 90 2.62 -7.08 -6.09
CA LEU A 90 2.64 -5.63 -6.27
C LEU A 90 4.01 -5.04 -5.91
N LEU A 91 4.62 -5.51 -4.81
CA LEU A 91 5.98 -5.13 -4.43
C LEU A 91 6.99 -5.49 -5.53
N GLY A 92 6.91 -6.70 -6.08
CA GLY A 92 7.78 -7.15 -7.16
C GLY A 92 7.64 -6.26 -8.41
N GLY A 93 6.41 -6.03 -8.86
CA GLY A 93 6.14 -5.19 -10.03
C GLY A 93 6.57 -3.73 -9.83
N ALA A 94 6.24 -3.13 -8.69
CA ALA A 94 6.61 -1.76 -8.39
C ALA A 94 8.12 -1.60 -8.15
N GLY A 95 8.77 -2.55 -7.50
CA GLY A 95 10.23 -2.57 -7.33
C GLY A 95 10.96 -2.66 -8.67
N VAL A 96 10.50 -3.55 -9.56
CA VAL A 96 11.04 -3.64 -10.93
C VAL A 96 10.80 -2.35 -11.70
N ALA A 97 9.61 -1.76 -11.62
CA ALA A 97 9.31 -0.47 -12.25
C ALA A 97 10.24 0.64 -11.75
N PHE A 98 10.43 0.75 -10.44
CA PHE A 98 11.33 1.74 -9.83
C PHE A 98 12.77 1.60 -10.30
N LEU A 99 13.28 0.37 -10.37
CA LEU A 99 14.68 0.11 -10.69
C LEU A 99 14.98 0.19 -12.19
N LEU A 100 14.03 -0.18 -13.05
CA LEU A 100 14.28 -0.33 -14.48
C LEU A 100 13.67 0.78 -15.34
N LEU A 101 12.60 1.44 -14.90
CA LEU A 101 11.92 2.45 -15.72
C LEU A 101 12.31 3.86 -15.25
N PRO A 102 12.91 4.69 -16.12
CA PRO A 102 13.32 6.05 -15.76
C PRO A 102 12.17 6.93 -15.27
N ALA A 103 10.95 6.69 -15.77
CA ALA A 103 9.75 7.40 -15.38
C ALA A 103 9.38 7.24 -13.89
N PHE A 104 9.87 6.18 -13.24
CA PHE A 104 9.56 5.85 -11.85
C PHE A 104 10.73 6.14 -10.90
N GLY A 105 11.87 6.62 -11.40
CA GLY A 105 13.08 6.90 -10.62
C GLY A 105 12.99 8.14 -9.72
N THR A 106 11.86 8.36 -9.04
CA THR A 106 11.64 9.51 -8.15
C THR A 106 11.62 9.09 -6.68
N ILE A 107 12.00 10.01 -5.79
CA ILE A 107 11.96 9.76 -4.34
C ILE A 107 10.52 9.45 -3.86
N THR A 108 9.53 10.06 -4.51
CA THR A 108 8.12 9.80 -4.23
C THR A 108 7.77 8.34 -4.49
N PHE A 109 8.14 7.80 -5.65
CA PHE A 109 7.84 6.41 -5.98
C PHE A 109 8.67 5.44 -5.13
N ALA A 110 9.93 5.77 -4.83
CA ALA A 110 10.75 5.00 -3.91
C ALA A 110 10.09 4.85 -2.52
N LEU A 111 9.49 5.92 -2.00
CA LEU A 111 8.76 5.89 -0.74
C LEU A 111 7.45 5.09 -0.84
N LEU A 112 6.74 5.13 -1.98
CA LEU A 112 5.58 4.25 -2.20
C LEU A 112 5.98 2.77 -2.25
N VAL A 113 7.12 2.43 -2.86
CA VAL A 113 7.67 1.07 -2.84
C VAL A 113 8.08 0.67 -1.41
N ALA A 114 8.66 1.58 -0.63
CA ALA A 114 8.99 1.33 0.77
C ALA A 114 7.74 1.11 1.65
N LEU A 115 6.65 1.84 1.39
CA LEU A 115 5.36 1.59 2.04
C LEU A 115 4.79 0.23 1.65
N GLN A 116 4.90 -0.18 0.38
CA GLN A 116 4.50 -1.53 -0.07
C GLN A 116 5.34 -2.62 0.61
N LEU A 117 6.64 -2.39 0.80
CA LEU A 117 7.50 -3.29 1.54
C LEU A 117 7.04 -3.43 3.00
N ALA A 118 6.69 -2.30 3.64
CA ALA A 118 6.19 -2.30 5.00
C ALA A 118 4.85 -3.06 5.13
N ASP A 119 3.96 -2.93 4.14
CA ASP A 119 2.72 -3.69 4.06
C ASP A 119 2.96 -5.21 4.01
N VAL A 120 3.82 -5.68 3.10
CA VAL A 120 4.22 -7.09 3.00
C VAL A 120 4.75 -7.64 4.34
N LEU A 121 5.56 -6.86 5.05
CA LEU A 121 6.11 -7.24 6.35
C LEU A 121 5.04 -7.30 7.44
N LEU A 122 4.14 -6.31 7.49
CA LEU A 122 3.04 -6.29 8.45
C LEU A 122 2.11 -7.49 8.26
N GLY A 123 1.73 -7.79 7.00
CA GLY A 123 0.93 -8.96 6.66
C GLY A 123 1.56 -10.27 7.16
N ALA A 124 2.87 -10.45 6.95
CA ALA A 124 3.59 -11.64 7.40
C ALA A 124 3.62 -11.75 8.94
N ILE A 125 3.88 -10.64 9.65
CA ILE A 125 3.90 -10.59 11.11
C ILE A 125 2.52 -10.96 11.69
N ILE A 126 1.44 -10.42 11.12
CA ILE A 126 0.08 -10.69 11.58
C ILE A 126 -0.30 -12.15 11.34
N SER A 127 0.03 -12.70 10.17
CA SER A 127 -0.20 -14.12 9.85
C SER A 127 0.45 -15.05 10.88
N VAL A 128 1.71 -14.79 11.26
CA VAL A 128 2.42 -15.56 12.29
C VAL A 128 1.76 -15.43 13.66
N LYS A 129 1.31 -14.23 14.04
CA LYS A 129 0.61 -14.01 15.32
C LYS A 129 -0.70 -14.79 15.41
N VAL A 130 -1.49 -14.82 14.33
CA VAL A 130 -2.74 -15.58 14.28
C VAL A 130 -2.46 -17.08 14.43
N ALA A 131 -1.50 -17.62 13.68
CA ALA A 131 -1.12 -19.03 13.77
C ALA A 131 -0.68 -19.44 15.19
N ARG A 132 0.04 -18.57 15.91
CA ARG A 132 0.45 -18.83 17.30
C ARG A 132 -0.71 -18.81 18.29
N ARG A 133 -1.70 -17.94 18.10
CA ARG A 133 -2.89 -17.85 18.96
C ARG A 133 -3.73 -19.12 18.88
N ASP A 134 -3.88 -19.68 17.67
CA ASP A 134 -4.71 -20.88 17.45
C ASP A 134 -4.13 -22.13 18.13
N ILE A 135 -2.80 -22.20 18.30
CA ILE A 135 -2.12 -23.30 19.00
C ILE A 135 -2.38 -23.25 20.51
N GLY A 136 -2.49 -22.06 21.10
CA GLY A 136 -2.71 -21.86 22.54
C GLY A 136 -4.16 -22.07 23.01
N LEU A 137 -5.13 -22.14 22.08
CA LEU A 137 -6.54 -22.43 22.40
C LEU A 137 -6.88 -23.93 22.40
N ASN A 138 -5.96 -24.78 21.91
CA ASN A 138 -6.15 -26.23 21.77
C ASN A 138 -5.29 -27.06 22.76
N ALA A 139 -4.76 -26.43 23.82
CA ALA A 139 -4.01 -27.06 24.91
C ALA A 139 -4.71 -26.81 26.25
#